data_AF-A0A3D6EVS8-F1
#
_entry.id   AF-A0A3D6EVS8-F1
#
_cell.length_a   1.000
_cell.length_b   1.000
_cell.length_c   1.000
_cell.angle_alpha   90.00
_cell.angle_beta   90.00
_cell.angle_gamma   90.00
#
_symmetry.space_group_name_H-M   'P 1'
#
loop_
_entity.id
_entity.type
_entity.pdbx_description
1 polymer ?
#
loop_
_entity_poly.entity_id
_entity_poly.type
_entity_poly.pdbx_seq_one_letter_code
_entity_poly.pdbx_strand_id
1 'polypeptide(L)'
;MRAFLILMLVPFALTAQPKYEVQEFTGVVKSIGPGFGFALQQIILDINGELNGFLFNPGYGSWVVRNVKVGESLTLRANVNVKYAEMRKKQNNRNAISPVYFFHDQILAIKPPTGWHEMPTIKEEVANHTEIFLDKKVIDHYVLEGKRIALIFEDGLVGYYLPILSTDDKLSDIEIGDQVSFGSYRRHIGQGFEFPIPGVKDVYYFNRLIGVEAKLHSYLFKQNFVRIGAKFKTTDGKMVSVSFPSDDAQRIQEFIKPGEPLKFYYSDFKIDDQPMALPELHAIVQNTDTLYIRTFGFFGGADGKHEHDPVEITGKITRIYVTPKGNVSSLIIDSDYYVEIDAMMAQQLALHFQKGKQISIQGKQRIKKEGEIYQKSYHIVVPERLTIDGKTFSAYNP
;
A
#
# COMPACT_ATOMS: atom_id res chain seq x y z
N MET A 1 29.61 18.62 -44.47
CA MET A 1 29.64 17.14 -44.43
C MET A 1 30.31 16.71 -43.15
N ARG A 2 29.53 16.29 -42.14
CA ARG A 2 29.89 15.49 -40.95
C ARG A 2 28.70 15.57 -39.98
N ALA A 3 27.85 14.56 -40.02
CA ALA A 3 26.89 14.28 -38.96
C ALA A 3 27.28 12.93 -38.36
N PHE A 4 27.84 12.99 -37.16
CA PHE A 4 28.14 11.83 -36.33
C PHE A 4 26.85 11.50 -35.58
N LEU A 5 26.21 10.40 -35.97
CA LEU A 5 25.05 9.85 -35.29
C LEU A 5 25.57 9.06 -34.07
N ILE A 6 25.70 9.71 -32.92
CA ILE A 6 25.87 9.00 -31.65
C ILE A 6 24.46 8.68 -31.17
N LEU A 7 23.96 7.49 -31.51
CA LEU A 7 22.91 6.85 -30.74
C LEU A 7 23.45 6.69 -29.32
N MET A 8 22.97 7.50 -28.38
CA MET A 8 22.98 7.14 -26.98
C MET A 8 22.00 5.98 -26.80
N LEU A 9 22.48 4.76 -27.06
CA LEU A 9 21.98 3.56 -26.42
C LEU A 9 22.26 3.71 -24.92
N VAL A 10 21.34 4.36 -24.21
CA VAL A 10 21.24 4.16 -22.78
C VAL A 10 20.91 2.68 -22.60
N PRO A 11 21.78 1.87 -21.98
CA PRO A 11 21.40 0.51 -21.66
C PRO A 11 20.26 0.64 -20.66
N PHE A 12 19.04 0.36 -21.10
CA PHE A 12 18.07 -0.25 -20.20
C PHE A 12 18.83 -1.41 -19.58
N ALA A 13 19.18 -1.29 -18.30
CA ALA A 13 19.57 -2.43 -17.52
C ALA A 13 18.34 -3.32 -17.52
N LEU A 14 18.27 -4.22 -18.51
CA LEU A 14 17.53 -5.47 -18.41
C LEU A 14 17.96 -6.02 -17.07
N THR A 15 17.09 -5.88 -16.07
CA THR A 15 17.29 -6.48 -14.76
C THR A 15 17.40 -7.97 -15.05
N ALA A 16 18.64 -8.48 -15.05
CA ALA A 16 18.91 -9.88 -15.30
C ALA A 16 17.97 -10.68 -14.39
N GLN A 17 17.17 -11.55 -14.99
CA GLN A 17 16.23 -12.37 -14.24
C GLN A 17 17.02 -13.07 -13.12
N PRO A 18 16.50 -13.08 -11.87
CA PRO A 18 17.20 -13.71 -10.78
C PRO A 18 17.56 -15.15 -11.15
N LYS A 19 18.87 -15.47 -11.10
CA LYS A 19 19.36 -16.82 -11.33
C LYS A 19 18.99 -17.66 -10.12
N TYR A 20 18.19 -18.69 -10.34
CA TYR A 20 17.83 -19.66 -9.32
C TYR A 20 18.58 -20.97 -9.54
N GLU A 21 19.05 -21.58 -8.45
CA GLU A 21 19.74 -22.86 -8.49
C GLU A 21 19.16 -23.80 -7.43
N VAL A 22 18.88 -25.05 -7.81
CA VAL A 22 18.45 -26.07 -6.86
C VAL A 22 19.69 -26.59 -6.14
N GLN A 23 19.68 -26.51 -4.81
CA GLN A 23 20.77 -26.98 -3.97
C GLN A 23 20.24 -27.86 -2.83
N GLU A 24 21.09 -28.79 -2.39
CA GLU A 24 20.84 -29.66 -1.24
C GLU A 24 21.52 -29.11 0.01
N PHE A 25 20.78 -29.14 1.11
CA PHE A 25 21.22 -28.66 2.41
C PHE A 25 21.00 -29.75 3.45
N THR A 26 21.96 -29.93 4.35
CA THR A 26 21.81 -30.78 5.53
C THR A 26 22.28 -30.00 6.75
N GLY A 27 21.45 -29.96 7.79
CA GLY A 27 21.76 -29.22 9.00
C GLY A 27 20.82 -29.57 10.15
N VAL A 28 21.07 -29.00 11.33
CA VAL A 28 20.24 -29.23 12.52
C VAL A 28 19.10 -28.21 12.55
N VAL A 29 17.86 -28.68 12.70
CA VAL A 29 16.69 -27.80 12.81
C VAL A 29 16.76 -27.00 14.10
N LYS A 30 16.78 -25.68 14.01
CA LYS A 30 16.79 -24.78 15.16
C LYS A 30 15.40 -24.26 15.51
N SER A 31 14.58 -23.99 14.52
CA SER A 31 13.19 -23.55 14.74
C SER A 31 12.32 -23.83 13.52
N ILE A 32 11.02 -23.94 13.80
CA ILE A 32 9.95 -23.89 12.81
C ILE A 32 9.10 -22.68 13.21
N GLY A 33 8.94 -21.74 12.29
CA GLY A 33 8.40 -20.42 12.60
C GLY A 33 7.32 -19.96 11.64
N PRO A 34 6.54 -18.94 12.05
CA PRO A 34 5.59 -18.29 11.17
C PRO A 34 6.30 -17.54 10.04
N GLY A 35 5.73 -17.56 8.84
CA GLY A 35 6.18 -16.76 7.71
C GLY A 35 5.13 -15.72 7.28
N PHE A 36 4.98 -15.55 5.97
CA PHE A 36 3.99 -14.64 5.40
C PHE A 36 2.57 -15.13 5.74
N GLY A 37 1.78 -14.28 6.38
CA GLY A 37 0.42 -14.62 6.80
C GLY A 37 0.33 -15.40 8.11
N PHE A 38 1.36 -15.33 8.96
CA PHE A 38 1.39 -15.89 10.33
C PHE A 38 1.26 -17.42 10.43
N ALA A 39 0.99 -18.12 9.32
CA ALA A 39 1.08 -19.57 9.23
C ALA A 39 2.53 -20.03 9.37
N LEU A 40 2.72 -21.21 9.95
CA LEU A 40 4.00 -21.89 9.96
C LEU A 40 4.42 -22.14 8.51
N GLN A 41 5.54 -21.51 8.14
CA GLN A 41 6.02 -21.49 6.76
C GLN A 41 7.56 -21.50 6.70
N GLN A 42 8.24 -21.38 7.84
CA GLN A 42 9.68 -21.21 7.89
C GLN A 42 10.36 -22.35 8.66
N ILE A 43 11.49 -22.82 8.16
CA ILE A 43 12.42 -23.70 8.89
C ILE A 43 13.78 -23.00 8.95
N ILE A 44 14.35 -22.93 10.16
CA ILE A 44 15.73 -22.48 10.36
C ILE A 44 16.63 -23.68 10.58
N LEU A 45 17.65 -23.82 9.74
CA LEU A 45 18.69 -24.83 9.88
C LEU A 45 20.01 -24.20 10.30
N ASP A 46 20.73 -24.87 11.18
CA ASP A 46 22.14 -24.65 11.44
C ASP A 46 22.96 -25.58 10.55
N ILE A 47 23.69 -24.99 9.62
CA ILE A 47 24.51 -25.67 8.64
C ILE A 47 25.95 -25.25 8.93
N ASN A 48 26.72 -26.16 9.53
CA ASN A 48 28.12 -25.94 9.89
C ASN A 48 28.36 -24.69 10.77
N GLY A 49 27.45 -24.38 11.69
CA GLY A 49 27.54 -23.22 12.59
C GLY A 49 26.87 -21.95 12.05
N GLU A 50 26.29 -21.99 10.84
CA GLU A 50 25.59 -20.85 10.24
C GLU A 50 24.07 -21.09 10.16
N LEU A 51 23.29 -20.13 10.67
CA LEU A 51 21.84 -20.16 10.57
C LEU A 51 21.38 -19.81 9.15
N ASN A 52 20.53 -20.65 8.58
CA ASN A 52 19.98 -20.54 7.24
C ASN A 52 18.46 -20.71 7.28
N GLY A 53 17.73 -19.82 6.60
CA GLY A 53 16.27 -19.77 6.64
C GLY A 53 15.65 -20.22 5.33
N PHE A 54 14.69 -21.12 5.42
CA PHE A 54 14.01 -21.71 4.27
C PHE A 54 12.49 -21.59 4.40
N LEU A 55 11.80 -21.28 3.30
CA LEU A 55 10.33 -21.24 3.27
C LEU A 55 9.76 -22.50 2.63
N PHE A 56 8.74 -23.10 3.25
CA PHE A 56 7.93 -24.16 2.65
C PHE A 56 6.54 -23.65 2.29
N ASN A 57 5.78 -24.42 1.52
CA ASN A 57 4.39 -24.07 1.21
C ASN A 57 3.51 -24.22 2.47
N PRO A 58 2.78 -23.18 2.91
CA PRO A 58 2.04 -23.22 4.18
C PRO A 58 0.97 -24.32 4.24
N GLY A 59 0.48 -24.83 3.10
CA GLY A 59 -0.41 -26.01 3.06
C GLY A 59 0.23 -27.31 3.54
N TYR A 60 1.54 -27.32 3.78
CA TYR A 60 2.28 -28.45 4.35
C TYR A 60 2.62 -28.24 5.82
N GLY A 61 2.11 -27.18 6.48
CA GLY A 61 2.35 -26.88 7.89
C GLY A 61 2.12 -28.08 8.80
N SER A 62 0.95 -28.71 8.73
CA SER A 62 0.64 -29.88 9.57
C SER A 62 1.48 -31.11 9.23
N TRP A 63 1.99 -31.23 7.99
CA TRP A 63 2.93 -32.29 7.64
C TRP A 63 4.31 -32.01 8.24
N VAL A 64 4.82 -30.79 8.11
CA VAL A 64 6.11 -30.36 8.64
C VAL A 64 6.15 -30.53 10.16
N VAL A 65 5.14 -30.04 10.89
CA VAL A 65 5.09 -30.18 12.36
C VAL A 65 5.11 -31.64 12.82
N ARG A 66 4.54 -32.57 12.03
CA ARG A 66 4.55 -34.01 12.36
C ARG A 66 5.85 -34.72 12.02
N ASN A 67 6.60 -34.25 11.02
CA ASN A 67 7.72 -35.00 10.43
C ASN A 67 9.09 -34.32 10.63
N VAL A 68 9.12 -33.05 11.03
CA VAL A 68 10.34 -32.28 11.26
C VAL A 68 10.40 -31.88 12.73
N LYS A 69 11.51 -32.18 13.39
CA LYS A 69 11.69 -31.93 14.82
C LYS A 69 12.85 -30.99 15.07
N VAL A 70 12.63 -30.01 15.94
CA VAL A 70 13.68 -29.12 16.43
C VAL A 70 14.74 -29.93 17.18
N GLY A 71 16.01 -29.66 16.89
CA GLY A 71 17.17 -30.37 17.44
C GLY A 71 17.64 -31.56 16.60
N GLU A 72 16.86 -32.02 15.62
CA GLU A 72 17.23 -33.13 14.74
C GLU A 72 17.88 -32.66 13.43
N SER A 73 18.64 -33.55 12.79
CA SER A 73 19.22 -33.29 11.47
C SER A 73 18.15 -33.43 10.39
N LEU A 74 18.12 -32.48 9.45
CA LEU A 74 17.21 -32.44 8.32
C LEU A 74 18.01 -32.25 7.03
N THR A 75 17.70 -33.05 6.01
CA THR A 75 18.15 -32.82 4.64
C THR A 75 16.99 -32.28 3.80
N LEU A 76 17.22 -31.19 3.06
CA LEU A 76 16.23 -30.57 2.17
C LEU A 76 16.85 -30.16 0.82
N ARG A 77 16.01 -30.03 -0.21
CA ARG A 77 16.30 -29.38 -1.48
C ARG A 77 15.60 -28.03 -1.50
N ALA A 78 16.33 -26.97 -1.85
CA ALA A 78 15.76 -25.63 -1.98
C ALA A 78 16.16 -24.96 -3.30
N ASN A 79 15.26 -24.11 -3.79
CA ASN A 79 15.49 -23.21 -4.90
C ASN A 79 16.14 -21.92 -4.37
N VAL A 80 17.43 -21.76 -4.62
CA VAL A 80 18.27 -20.70 -4.06
C VAL A 80 18.31 -19.52 -5.01
N ASN A 81 17.97 -18.33 -4.52
CA ASN A 81 18.21 -17.10 -5.26
C ASN A 81 19.68 -16.69 -5.09
N VAL A 82 20.50 -16.89 -6.13
CA VAL A 82 21.95 -16.68 -6.06
C VAL A 82 22.31 -15.24 -5.66
N LYS A 83 21.52 -14.26 -6.12
CA LYS A 83 21.71 -12.85 -5.76
C LYS A 83 21.45 -12.60 -4.27
N TYR A 84 20.42 -13.22 -3.69
CA TYR A 84 20.13 -13.10 -2.27
C TYR A 84 21.16 -13.81 -1.39
N ALA A 85 21.66 -14.97 -1.84
CA ALA A 85 22.76 -15.66 -1.15
C ALA A 85 24.02 -14.77 -1.07
N GLU A 86 24.36 -14.05 -2.13
CA GLU A 86 25.46 -13.07 -2.12
C GLU A 86 25.19 -11.87 -1.21
N MET A 87 23.95 -11.37 -1.18
CA MET A 87 23.55 -10.26 -0.29
C MET A 87 23.60 -10.65 1.18
N ARG A 88 23.14 -11.86 1.56
CA ARG A 88 23.23 -12.39 2.93
C ARG A 88 24.66 -12.40 3.44
N LYS A 89 25.61 -12.89 2.63
CA LYS A 89 27.05 -12.89 2.97
C LYS A 89 27.61 -11.49 3.20
N LYS A 90 27.10 -10.48 2.50
CA LYS A 90 27.51 -9.08 2.65
C LYS A 90 26.85 -8.38 3.86
N GLN A 91 25.66 -8.80 4.28
CA GLN A 91 24.88 -8.17 5.35
C GLN A 91 25.11 -8.73 6.76
N ASN A 92 25.72 -9.91 6.92
CA ASN A 92 26.03 -10.52 8.23
C ASN A 92 26.86 -9.64 9.18
N ASN A 93 27.40 -8.50 8.72
CA ASN A 93 28.23 -7.59 9.51
C ASN A 93 27.55 -6.29 9.99
N ARG A 94 26.23 -6.08 9.79
CA ARG A 94 25.63 -4.74 10.04
C ARG A 94 24.29 -4.61 10.78
N ASN A 95 23.49 -5.66 11.03
CA ASN A 95 22.11 -5.49 11.52
C ASN A 95 21.78 -6.26 12.82
N ALA A 96 20.84 -5.71 13.61
CA ALA A 96 20.34 -6.27 14.89
C ALA A 96 19.22 -7.32 14.74
N ILE A 97 18.77 -7.64 13.53
CA ILE A 97 17.82 -8.74 13.24
C ILE A 97 18.51 -9.70 12.30
N SER A 98 18.39 -11.00 12.57
CA SER A 98 19.04 -12.05 11.78
C SER A 98 18.59 -11.98 10.31
N PRO A 99 19.53 -11.89 9.33
CA PRO A 99 19.21 -11.85 7.89
C PRO A 99 18.45 -13.09 7.40
N VAL A 100 18.41 -14.13 8.23
CA VAL A 100 17.67 -15.38 8.08
C VAL A 100 16.16 -15.17 7.90
N TYR A 101 15.60 -14.03 8.31
CA TYR A 101 14.18 -13.66 8.13
C TYR A 101 13.91 -12.77 6.89
N PHE A 102 14.94 -12.35 6.15
CA PHE A 102 14.81 -11.39 5.04
C PHE A 102 14.96 -12.03 3.66
N PHE A 103 15.73 -13.11 3.57
CA PHE A 103 16.05 -13.76 2.31
C PHE A 103 15.90 -15.26 2.47
N HIS A 104 14.76 -15.78 2.05
CA HIS A 104 14.49 -17.20 2.13
C HIS A 104 14.73 -17.88 0.79
N ASP A 105 15.40 -19.02 0.86
CA ASP A 105 15.39 -19.97 -0.24
C ASP A 105 14.17 -20.87 -0.09
N GLN A 106 13.58 -21.25 -1.21
CA GLN A 106 12.28 -21.91 -1.20
C GLN A 106 12.47 -23.43 -1.19
N ILE A 107 11.93 -24.12 -0.20
CA ILE A 107 11.96 -25.59 -0.12
C ILE A 107 11.18 -26.19 -1.29
N LEU A 108 11.82 -27.12 -1.98
CA LEU A 108 11.25 -27.97 -3.02
C LEU A 108 11.00 -29.39 -2.51
N ALA A 109 11.85 -29.89 -1.61
CA ALA A 109 11.64 -31.20 -1.01
C ALA A 109 12.32 -31.30 0.37
N ILE A 110 11.76 -32.13 1.24
CA ILE A 110 12.37 -32.53 2.52
C ILE A 110 12.59 -34.03 2.49
N LYS A 111 13.69 -34.53 3.07
CA LYS A 111 14.01 -35.96 3.13
C LYS A 111 13.79 -36.53 4.55
N PRO A 112 12.56 -36.95 4.90
CA PRO A 112 12.36 -37.81 6.06
C PRO A 112 13.02 -39.20 5.88
N PRO A 113 13.08 -40.03 6.94
CA PRO A 113 13.60 -41.40 6.86
C PRO A 113 12.90 -42.27 5.79
N THR A 114 11.66 -41.94 5.45
CA THR A 114 10.83 -42.67 4.49
C THR A 114 11.10 -42.32 3.02
N GLY A 115 11.97 -41.36 2.73
CA GLY A 115 12.31 -40.93 1.37
C GLY A 115 12.12 -39.43 1.16
N TRP A 116 12.13 -38.97 -0.09
CA TRP A 116 11.90 -37.56 -0.41
C TRP A 116 10.40 -37.23 -0.41
N HIS A 117 10.05 -36.13 0.24
CA HIS A 117 8.72 -35.53 0.19
C HIS A 117 8.78 -34.22 -0.58
N GLU A 118 8.24 -34.22 -1.79
CA GLU A 118 8.21 -33.07 -2.68
C GLU A 118 7.13 -32.06 -2.25
N MET A 119 7.42 -30.78 -2.40
CA MET A 119 6.56 -29.67 -2.07
C MET A 119 6.38 -28.75 -3.28
N PRO A 120 5.16 -28.31 -3.59
CA PRO A 120 4.91 -27.41 -4.70
C PRO A 120 5.47 -26.03 -4.41
N THR A 121 5.60 -25.25 -5.48
CA THR A 121 6.04 -23.87 -5.36
C THR A 121 5.06 -23.04 -4.52
N ILE A 122 5.56 -22.11 -3.72
CA ILE A 122 4.70 -21.19 -2.96
C ILE A 122 3.99 -20.29 -3.98
N LYS A 123 2.66 -20.40 -4.05
CA LYS A 123 1.79 -19.47 -4.75
C LYS A 123 1.02 -18.71 -3.68
N GLU A 124 1.37 -17.45 -3.44
CA GLU A 124 0.61 -16.63 -2.52
C GLU A 124 -0.68 -16.18 -3.20
N GLU A 125 -1.81 -16.59 -2.64
CA GLU A 125 -3.10 -16.01 -2.96
C GLU A 125 -3.42 -14.97 -1.89
N VAL A 126 -3.42 -13.70 -2.30
CA VAL A 126 -3.91 -12.61 -1.46
C VAL A 126 -5.37 -12.40 -1.81
N ALA A 127 -6.26 -12.50 -0.81
CA ALA A 127 -7.65 -12.15 -1.05
C ALA A 127 -7.73 -10.64 -1.27
N ASN A 128 -8.33 -10.21 -2.38
CA ASN A 128 -8.45 -8.78 -2.71
C ASN A 128 -9.55 -8.05 -1.92
N HIS A 129 -10.12 -8.69 -0.89
CA HIS A 129 -11.14 -8.06 -0.05
C HIS A 129 -10.52 -7.51 1.21
N THR A 130 -10.69 -6.21 1.40
CA THR A 130 -10.28 -5.52 2.62
C THR A 130 -11.40 -5.52 3.64
N GLU A 131 -11.05 -5.83 4.88
CA GLU A 131 -11.96 -5.76 6.02
C GLU A 131 -11.41 -4.79 7.08
N ILE A 132 -12.34 -4.18 7.84
CA ILE A 132 -12.03 -3.21 8.88
C ILE A 132 -12.64 -3.71 10.18
N PHE A 133 -11.81 -3.73 11.21
CA PHE A 133 -12.14 -4.16 12.55
C PHE A 133 -12.00 -2.98 13.49
N LEU A 134 -13.11 -2.55 14.09
CA LEU A 134 -13.15 -1.41 15.00
C LEU A 134 -13.18 -1.89 16.46
N ASP A 135 -12.38 -1.23 17.29
CA ASP A 135 -12.34 -1.35 18.75
C ASP A 135 -12.31 -2.81 19.26
N LYS A 136 -11.51 -3.65 18.61
CA LYS A 136 -11.32 -5.05 18.99
C LYS A 136 -10.45 -5.14 20.24
N LYS A 137 -10.92 -5.90 21.22
CA LYS A 137 -10.17 -6.16 22.45
C LYS A 137 -9.05 -7.17 22.17
N VAL A 138 -7.82 -6.79 22.47
CA VAL A 138 -6.66 -7.69 22.44
C VAL A 138 -6.79 -8.66 23.61
N ILE A 139 -6.83 -9.96 23.32
CA ILE A 139 -6.93 -11.01 24.35
C ILE A 139 -5.60 -11.69 24.61
N ASP A 140 -4.70 -11.71 23.63
CA ASP A 140 -3.37 -12.29 23.73
C ASP A 140 -2.45 -11.74 22.61
N HIS A 141 -1.17 -12.11 22.62
CA HIS A 141 -0.22 -11.78 21.56
C HIS A 141 0.78 -12.91 21.31
N TYR A 142 1.44 -12.88 20.15
CA TYR A 142 2.54 -13.80 19.84
C TYR A 142 3.87 -13.04 19.69
N VAL A 143 4.89 -13.53 20.40
CA VAL A 143 6.24 -12.95 20.41
C VAL A 143 7.21 -13.90 19.71
N LEU A 144 7.96 -13.38 18.74
CA LEU A 144 9.06 -14.06 18.07
C LEU A 144 10.35 -13.28 18.30
N GLU A 145 11.35 -13.92 18.89
CA GLU A 145 12.67 -13.32 19.21
C GLU A 145 12.57 -11.98 19.97
N GLY A 146 11.67 -11.91 20.94
CA GLY A 146 11.45 -10.73 21.77
C GLY A 146 10.65 -9.61 21.10
N LYS A 147 10.13 -9.82 19.89
CA LYS A 147 9.26 -8.87 19.18
C LYS A 147 7.84 -9.39 19.08
N ARG A 148 6.87 -8.53 19.36
CA ARG A 148 5.45 -8.84 19.15
C ARG A 148 5.15 -8.80 17.66
N ILE A 149 4.76 -9.94 17.08
CA ILE A 149 4.49 -10.06 15.64
C ILE A 149 3.01 -10.35 15.33
N ALA A 150 2.20 -10.66 16.34
CA ALA A 150 0.76 -10.78 16.17
C ALA A 150 -0.01 -10.41 17.44
N LEU A 151 -1.20 -9.85 17.24
CA LEU A 151 -2.24 -9.64 18.23
C LEU A 151 -3.36 -10.64 17.99
N ILE A 152 -3.86 -11.20 19.09
CA ILE A 152 -4.90 -12.22 19.09
C ILE A 152 -6.17 -11.59 19.64
N PHE A 153 -7.28 -11.86 18.95
CA PHE A 153 -8.60 -11.33 19.26
C PHE A 153 -9.59 -12.50 19.47
N GLU A 154 -10.80 -12.17 19.89
CA GLU A 154 -11.88 -13.14 20.05
C GLU A 154 -12.19 -13.90 18.74
N ASP A 155 -12.82 -15.06 18.89
CA ASP A 155 -13.26 -15.94 17.79
C ASP A 155 -12.16 -16.51 16.88
N GLY A 156 -10.88 -16.34 17.22
CA GLY A 156 -9.75 -16.84 16.43
C GLY A 156 -9.28 -15.86 15.36
N LEU A 157 -9.63 -14.58 15.49
CA LEU A 157 -9.13 -13.49 14.66
C LEU A 157 -7.70 -13.11 15.09
N VAL A 158 -6.81 -12.99 14.12
CA VAL A 158 -5.41 -12.60 14.34
C VAL A 158 -5.03 -11.44 13.43
N GLY A 159 -4.51 -10.38 14.05
CA GLY A 159 -3.86 -9.27 13.35
C GLY A 159 -2.35 -9.44 13.44
N TYR A 160 -1.68 -9.72 12.32
CA TYR A 160 -0.24 -9.96 12.30
C TYR A 160 0.54 -8.82 11.65
N TYR A 161 1.73 -8.53 12.17
CA TYR A 161 2.67 -7.58 11.60
C TYR A 161 3.95 -8.32 11.21
N LEU A 162 4.36 -8.21 9.95
CA LEU A 162 5.63 -8.82 9.50
C LEU A 162 6.81 -7.96 9.95
N PRO A 163 7.73 -8.48 10.77
CA PRO A 163 8.96 -7.77 11.12
C PRO A 163 9.92 -7.59 9.93
N ILE A 164 9.62 -8.20 8.77
CA ILE A 164 10.46 -8.17 7.55
C ILE A 164 10.71 -6.75 7.02
N LEU A 165 9.83 -5.79 7.36
CA LEU A 165 9.91 -4.41 6.83
C LEU A 165 10.33 -3.36 7.86
N SER A 166 10.55 -3.72 9.13
CA SER A 166 10.89 -2.74 10.15
C SER A 166 11.77 -3.31 11.25
N THR A 167 12.78 -2.55 11.64
CA THR A 167 13.56 -2.84 12.84
C THR A 167 12.76 -2.64 14.12
N ASP A 168 11.63 -1.93 14.04
CA ASP A 168 10.84 -1.51 15.18
C ASP A 168 9.74 -2.54 15.47
N ASP A 169 9.51 -2.80 16.76
CA ASP A 169 8.31 -3.50 17.20
C ASP A 169 7.10 -2.56 17.10
N LYS A 170 6.41 -2.58 15.95
CA LYS A 170 5.24 -1.73 15.68
C LYS A 170 4.02 -2.06 16.54
N LEU A 171 4.05 -3.18 17.27
CA LEU A 171 2.97 -3.61 18.14
C LEU A 171 3.33 -3.44 19.62
N SER A 172 4.56 -2.99 19.94
CA SER A 172 5.09 -2.94 21.31
C SER A 172 4.28 -2.07 22.28
N ASP A 173 3.58 -1.05 21.78
CA ASP A 173 2.78 -0.14 22.60
C ASP A 173 1.37 -0.67 22.91
N ILE A 174 0.99 -1.86 22.44
CA ILE A 174 -0.36 -2.44 22.58
C ILE A 174 -0.37 -3.58 23.59
N GLU A 175 -1.07 -3.42 24.70
CA GLU A 175 -1.13 -4.42 25.77
C GLU A 175 -2.36 -5.33 25.69
N ILE A 176 -2.30 -6.45 26.41
CA ILE A 176 -3.47 -7.33 26.60
C ILE A 176 -4.55 -6.55 27.35
N GLY A 177 -5.76 -6.57 26.80
CA GLY A 177 -6.92 -5.83 27.32
C GLY A 177 -7.18 -4.52 26.58
N ASP A 178 -6.24 -4.02 25.80
CA ASP A 178 -6.43 -2.80 25.01
C ASP A 178 -7.48 -3.00 23.91
N GLN A 179 -8.15 -1.90 23.55
CA GLN A 179 -9.01 -1.84 22.37
C GLN A 179 -8.25 -1.21 21.22
N VAL A 180 -8.13 -1.96 20.11
CA VAL A 180 -7.43 -1.51 18.92
C VAL A 180 -8.31 -1.66 17.68
N SER A 181 -8.12 -0.76 16.73
CA SER A 181 -8.76 -0.84 15.42
C SER A 181 -7.70 -1.10 14.36
N PHE A 182 -8.04 -1.88 13.35
CA PHE A 182 -7.15 -2.18 12.23
C PHE A 182 -7.95 -2.53 10.97
N GLY A 183 -7.31 -2.48 9.80
CA GLY A 183 -7.95 -2.97 8.58
C GLY A 183 -6.95 -3.44 7.54
N SER A 184 -7.27 -4.53 6.82
CA SER A 184 -6.41 -5.07 5.78
C SER A 184 -7.05 -6.20 4.98
N TYR A 185 -6.27 -6.75 4.06
CA TYR A 185 -6.60 -7.92 3.27
C TYR A 185 -6.55 -9.19 4.12
N ARG A 186 -7.58 -10.01 3.99
CA ARG A 186 -7.58 -11.36 4.57
C ARG A 186 -6.51 -12.21 3.90
N ARG A 187 -5.73 -12.93 4.69
CA ARG A 187 -4.84 -13.98 4.17
C ARG A 187 -5.64 -15.24 3.91
N HIS A 188 -5.37 -15.89 2.78
CA HIS A 188 -5.94 -17.20 2.51
C HIS A 188 -5.47 -18.20 3.58
N ILE A 189 -6.42 -18.95 4.14
CA ILE A 189 -6.15 -20.08 5.04
C ILE A 189 -6.68 -21.32 4.34
N GLY A 190 -5.76 -22.22 4.00
CA GLY A 190 -6.05 -23.44 3.26
C GLY A 190 -5.96 -24.70 4.10
N GLN A 191 -6.30 -25.83 3.50
CA GLN A 191 -6.10 -27.13 4.11
C GLN A 191 -4.61 -27.38 4.41
N GLY A 192 -4.31 -27.93 5.58
CA GLY A 192 -2.95 -28.29 6.01
C GLY A 192 -2.11 -27.12 6.54
N PHE A 193 -2.69 -25.93 6.61
CA PHE A 193 -2.09 -24.79 7.31
C PHE A 193 -2.02 -25.08 8.80
N GLU A 194 -0.92 -24.70 9.41
CA GLU A 194 -0.68 -24.80 10.84
C GLU A 194 -0.24 -23.44 11.35
N PHE A 195 -0.62 -23.08 12.58
CA PHE A 195 -0.31 -21.78 13.17
C PHE A 195 0.49 -21.97 14.47
N PRO A 196 1.30 -20.98 14.86
CA PRO A 196 2.07 -21.07 16.11
C PRO A 196 1.19 -21.04 17.37
N ILE A 197 -0.10 -20.73 17.23
CA ILE A 197 -1.10 -20.73 18.30
C ILE A 197 -2.35 -21.52 17.86
N PRO A 198 -3.07 -22.17 18.79
CA PRO A 198 -4.27 -22.91 18.46
C PRO A 198 -5.46 -21.99 18.13
N GLY A 199 -6.43 -22.50 17.37
CA GLY A 199 -7.74 -21.87 17.20
C GLY A 199 -7.80 -20.67 16.23
N VAL A 200 -6.75 -20.41 15.46
CA VAL A 200 -6.76 -19.38 14.41
C VAL A 200 -7.78 -19.73 13.34
N LYS A 201 -8.71 -18.80 13.08
CA LYS A 201 -9.71 -18.91 12.01
C LYS A 201 -9.50 -17.89 10.92
N ASP A 202 -8.98 -16.72 11.28
CA ASP A 202 -8.83 -15.59 10.37
C ASP A 202 -7.54 -14.83 10.65
N VAL A 203 -6.80 -14.51 9.58
CA VAL A 203 -5.54 -13.78 9.68
C VAL A 203 -5.55 -12.59 8.74
N TYR A 204 -5.22 -11.42 9.28
CA TYR A 204 -5.13 -10.15 8.55
C TYR A 204 -3.82 -9.46 8.86
N TYR A 205 -3.23 -8.81 7.87
CA TYR A 205 -2.12 -7.91 8.17
C TYR A 205 -2.62 -6.76 9.05
N PHE A 206 -1.86 -6.38 10.07
CA PHE A 206 -2.28 -5.36 11.02
C PHE A 206 -1.86 -3.97 10.53
N ASN A 207 -2.70 -3.32 9.73
CA ASN A 207 -2.59 -1.87 9.53
C ASN A 207 -3.43 -1.18 10.62
N ARG A 208 -2.77 -0.58 11.60
CA ARG A 208 -3.42 0.08 12.72
C ARG A 208 -4.25 1.27 12.25
N LEU A 209 -5.43 1.41 12.84
CA LEU A 209 -6.32 2.55 12.65
C LEU A 209 -6.41 3.35 13.96
N ILE A 210 -6.26 4.65 13.84
CA ILE A 210 -6.40 5.59 14.95
C ILE A 210 -7.85 6.08 14.96
N GLY A 211 -8.59 5.75 16.04
CA GLY A 211 -9.95 6.24 16.27
C GLY A 211 -9.95 7.54 17.05
N VAL A 212 -10.67 8.56 16.58
CA VAL A 212 -10.75 9.86 17.24
C VAL A 212 -12.18 10.40 17.22
N GLU A 213 -12.64 10.86 18.39
CA GLU A 213 -13.92 11.59 18.50
C GLU A 213 -13.78 13.02 17.98
N ALA A 214 -14.72 13.42 17.12
CA ALA A 214 -14.66 14.71 16.46
C ALA A 214 -16.02 15.15 15.92
N LYS A 215 -16.01 16.32 15.28
CA LYS A 215 -17.06 16.80 14.38
C LYS A 215 -16.45 17.12 13.03
N LEU A 216 -17.21 16.86 11.96
CA LEU A 216 -16.85 17.34 10.63
C LEU A 216 -16.81 18.88 10.65
N HIS A 217 -15.69 19.45 10.21
CA HIS A 217 -15.52 20.89 10.11
C HIS A 217 -15.69 21.39 8.66
N SER A 218 -15.05 20.73 7.70
CA SER A 218 -15.17 21.06 6.27
C SER A 218 -14.70 19.90 5.41
N TYR A 219 -15.07 19.94 4.13
CA TYR A 219 -14.56 19.01 3.12
C TYR A 219 -13.29 19.56 2.45
N LEU A 220 -12.41 18.65 2.02
CA LEU A 220 -11.18 18.95 1.29
C LEU A 220 -11.37 18.68 -0.20
N PHE A 221 -10.94 19.62 -1.03
CA PHE A 221 -11.03 19.53 -2.48
C PHE A 221 -9.65 19.64 -3.12
N LYS A 222 -9.31 18.72 -4.04
CA LYS A 222 -8.13 18.80 -4.90
C LYS A 222 -8.30 20.01 -5.81
N GLN A 223 -7.38 20.96 -5.70
CA GLN A 223 -7.37 22.20 -6.47
C GLN A 223 -8.68 23.02 -6.40
N ASN A 224 -9.57 22.77 -5.43
CA ASN A 224 -10.94 23.33 -5.33
C ASN A 224 -11.96 22.79 -6.36
N PHE A 225 -11.76 21.56 -6.85
CA PHE A 225 -12.68 20.95 -7.81
C PHE A 225 -13.23 19.64 -7.31
N VAL A 226 -12.39 18.64 -7.10
CA VAL A 226 -12.87 17.30 -6.72
C VAL A 226 -12.68 17.07 -5.23
N ARG A 227 -13.72 16.63 -4.53
CA ARG A 227 -13.62 16.30 -3.11
C ARG A 227 -12.76 15.05 -2.92
N ILE A 228 -11.73 15.15 -2.09
CA ILE A 228 -10.73 14.08 -1.86
C ILE A 228 -10.51 13.79 -0.37
N GLY A 229 -11.24 14.47 0.52
CA GLY A 229 -11.02 14.32 1.96
C GLY A 229 -11.93 15.17 2.82
N ALA A 230 -11.66 15.13 4.13
CA ALA A 230 -12.39 15.88 5.14
C ALA A 230 -11.45 16.43 6.22
N LYS A 231 -11.84 17.56 6.81
CA LYS A 231 -11.25 18.12 8.02
C LYS A 231 -12.17 17.87 9.20
N PHE A 232 -11.64 17.24 10.23
CA PHE A 232 -12.31 16.98 11.50
C PHE A 232 -11.73 17.87 12.59
N LYS A 233 -12.59 18.40 13.45
CA LYS A 233 -12.19 19.05 14.70
C LYS A 233 -12.44 18.07 15.84
N THR A 234 -11.36 17.61 16.45
CA THR A 234 -11.37 16.66 17.56
C THR A 234 -11.91 17.30 18.84
N THR A 235 -12.23 16.48 19.83
CA THR A 235 -12.74 16.94 21.14
C THR A 235 -11.77 17.84 21.89
N ASP A 236 -10.45 17.62 21.74
CA ASP A 236 -9.38 18.49 22.28
C ASP A 236 -9.14 19.76 21.44
N GLY A 237 -9.91 19.97 20.35
CA GLY A 237 -9.86 21.15 19.50
C GLY A 237 -8.84 21.09 18.37
N LYS A 238 -8.06 20.02 18.24
CA LYS A 238 -7.10 19.83 17.14
C LYS A 238 -7.82 19.62 15.80
N MET A 239 -7.26 20.20 14.75
CA MET A 239 -7.71 19.96 13.38
C MET A 239 -6.96 18.77 12.79
N VAL A 240 -7.68 17.75 12.33
CA VAL A 240 -7.14 16.58 11.63
C VAL A 240 -7.71 16.54 10.22
N SER A 241 -6.84 16.35 9.23
CA SER A 241 -7.22 16.23 7.83
C SER A 241 -6.94 14.81 7.36
N VAL A 242 -7.92 14.19 6.71
CA VAL A 242 -7.84 12.81 6.20
C VAL A 242 -8.31 12.79 4.75
N SER A 243 -7.80 11.84 3.96
CA SER A 243 -8.21 11.59 2.58
C SER A 243 -9.12 10.37 2.47
N PHE A 244 -9.93 10.31 1.42
CA PHE A 244 -10.73 9.15 1.04
C PHE A 244 -10.95 9.13 -0.48
N PRO A 245 -11.20 7.96 -1.10
CA PRO A 245 -11.50 7.87 -2.53
C PRO A 245 -12.60 8.84 -2.98
N SER A 246 -12.39 9.58 -4.08
CA SER A 246 -13.30 10.65 -4.51
C SER A 246 -14.72 10.17 -4.79
N ASP A 247 -14.88 8.92 -5.25
CA ASP A 247 -16.16 8.25 -5.47
C ASP A 247 -16.94 7.99 -4.16
N ASP A 248 -16.28 7.94 -3.02
CA ASP A 248 -16.94 7.85 -1.70
C ASP A 248 -17.44 9.22 -1.18
N ALA A 249 -17.15 10.32 -1.87
CA ALA A 249 -17.43 11.68 -1.41
C ALA A 249 -18.91 11.94 -1.10
N GLN A 250 -19.81 11.49 -1.98
CA GLN A 250 -21.25 11.64 -1.81
C GLN A 250 -21.76 10.78 -0.66
N ARG A 251 -21.35 9.51 -0.62
CA ARG A 251 -21.72 8.58 0.45
C ARG A 251 -21.31 9.11 1.82
N ILE A 252 -20.10 9.65 1.94
CA ILE A 252 -19.62 10.26 3.19
C ILE A 252 -20.46 11.49 3.56
N GLN A 253 -20.80 12.33 2.58
CA GLN A 253 -21.61 13.52 2.86
C GLN A 253 -23.03 13.19 3.30
N GLU A 254 -23.65 12.18 2.70
CA GLU A 254 -24.98 11.73 3.06
C GLU A 254 -25.00 11.05 4.43
N PHE A 255 -23.93 10.33 4.77
CA PHE A 255 -23.80 9.65 6.05
C PHE A 255 -23.65 10.62 7.23
N ILE A 256 -22.80 11.65 7.09
CA ILE A 256 -22.51 12.57 8.19
C ILE A 256 -23.65 13.57 8.40
N LYS A 257 -24.34 13.46 9.53
CA LYS A 257 -25.31 14.45 10.00
C LYS A 257 -24.58 15.64 10.64
N PRO A 258 -24.78 16.88 10.15
CA PRO A 258 -24.12 18.06 10.70
C PRO A 258 -24.43 18.29 12.19
N GLY A 259 -23.41 18.66 12.96
CA GLY A 259 -23.55 19.05 14.38
C GLY A 259 -23.52 17.89 15.37
N GLU A 260 -23.80 16.66 14.93
CA GLU A 260 -23.70 15.44 15.73
C GLU A 260 -22.23 15.02 15.94
N PRO A 261 -21.86 14.52 17.13
CA PRO A 261 -20.55 13.93 17.35
C PRO A 261 -20.38 12.65 16.51
N LEU A 262 -19.15 12.38 16.08
CA LEU A 262 -18.77 11.18 15.36
C LEU A 262 -17.41 10.68 15.85
N LYS A 263 -17.12 9.40 15.65
CA LYS A 263 -15.77 8.83 15.79
C LYS A 263 -15.29 8.45 14.40
N PHE A 264 -14.13 8.92 13.98
CA PHE A 264 -13.54 8.57 12.69
C PHE A 264 -12.25 7.80 12.89
N TYR A 265 -11.96 6.89 11.95
CA TYR A 265 -10.81 5.98 12.01
C TYR A 265 -9.96 6.18 10.77
N TYR A 266 -8.67 6.42 10.97
CA TYR A 266 -7.73 6.66 9.87
C TYR A 266 -6.43 5.89 10.05
N SER A 267 -5.71 5.64 8.95
CA SER A 267 -4.42 4.92 8.97
C SER A 267 -3.38 5.66 9.79
N ASP A 268 -2.66 4.95 10.67
CA ASP A 268 -1.52 5.53 11.39
C ASP A 268 -0.28 5.77 10.49
N PHE A 269 -0.32 5.24 9.27
CA PHE A 269 0.74 5.35 8.27
C PHE A 269 0.82 6.75 7.63
N LYS A 270 2.04 7.26 7.49
CA LYS A 270 2.37 8.50 6.77
C LYS A 270 3.41 8.20 5.71
N ILE A 271 3.25 8.81 4.53
CA ILE A 271 4.28 8.81 3.49
C ILE A 271 4.94 10.18 3.48
N ASP A 272 6.13 10.28 4.08
CA ASP A 272 6.80 11.57 4.30
C ASP A 272 7.18 12.29 2.99
N ASP A 273 7.28 11.59 1.86
CA ASP A 273 7.74 12.14 0.57
C ASP A 273 6.60 12.55 -0.39
N GLN A 274 5.34 12.49 0.02
CA GLN A 274 4.22 12.88 -0.86
C GLN A 274 3.60 14.25 -0.50
N PRO A 275 3.43 15.15 -1.50
CA PRO A 275 2.92 16.51 -1.27
C PRO A 275 1.46 16.57 -0.77
N MET A 276 0.74 15.45 -0.76
CA MET A 276 -0.60 15.30 -0.18
C MET A 276 -0.72 14.01 0.65
N ALA A 277 0.29 13.69 1.47
CA ALA A 277 0.21 12.57 2.41
C ALA A 277 -0.73 12.90 3.58
N LEU A 278 -2.03 12.91 3.30
CA LEU A 278 -3.05 12.83 4.34
C LEU A 278 -3.24 11.34 4.69
N PRO A 279 -3.39 11.00 5.98
CA PRO A 279 -3.75 9.64 6.34
C PRO A 279 -5.12 9.27 5.76
N GLU A 280 -5.27 7.99 5.45
CA GLU A 280 -6.45 7.41 4.80
C GLU A 280 -7.59 7.27 5.82
N LEU A 281 -8.78 7.79 5.51
CA LEU A 281 -9.99 7.53 6.27
C LEU A 281 -10.51 6.14 5.93
N HIS A 282 -10.78 5.33 6.95
CA HIS A 282 -11.26 3.95 6.79
C HIS A 282 -12.66 3.74 7.37
N ALA A 283 -13.04 4.45 8.43
CA ALA A 283 -14.39 4.37 8.93
C ALA A 283 -14.87 5.66 9.58
N ILE A 284 -16.18 5.89 9.54
CA ILE A 284 -16.87 6.90 10.35
C ILE A 284 -17.99 6.18 11.10
N VAL A 285 -18.03 6.37 12.41
CA VAL A 285 -19.10 5.92 13.30
C VAL A 285 -19.86 7.16 13.76
N GLN A 286 -21.16 7.17 13.54
CA GLN A 286 -22.05 8.21 14.07
C GLN A 286 -23.26 7.52 14.69
N ASN A 287 -23.49 7.76 15.98
CA ASN A 287 -24.44 7.01 16.79
C ASN A 287 -24.13 5.50 16.75
N THR A 288 -25.07 4.66 16.29
CA THR A 288 -24.89 3.21 16.14
C THR A 288 -24.45 2.81 14.73
N ASP A 289 -24.48 3.73 13.78
CA ASP A 289 -24.22 3.44 12.38
C ASP A 289 -22.74 3.56 12.06
N THR A 290 -22.24 2.70 11.17
CA THR A 290 -20.85 2.70 10.72
C THR A 290 -20.78 2.75 9.20
N LEU A 291 -20.05 3.72 8.67
CA LEU A 291 -19.66 3.80 7.28
C LEU A 291 -18.21 3.30 7.11
N TYR A 292 -18.02 2.30 6.26
CA TYR A 292 -16.70 1.73 5.95
C TYR A 292 -16.20 2.16 4.57
N ILE A 293 -14.99 2.71 4.51
CA ILE A 293 -14.24 3.02 3.29
C ILE A 293 -13.37 1.80 2.97
N ARG A 294 -13.78 1.00 1.98
CA ARG A 294 -13.20 -0.33 1.73
C ARG A 294 -12.00 -0.33 0.77
N THR A 295 -11.57 0.83 0.32
CA THR A 295 -10.38 1.01 -0.52
C THR A 295 -9.18 1.28 0.37
N PHE A 296 -8.02 0.68 0.08
CA PHE A 296 -6.76 0.88 0.81
C PHE A 296 -5.66 1.27 -0.17
N GLY A 297 -4.69 2.05 0.29
CA GLY A 297 -3.47 2.35 -0.46
C GLY A 297 -3.63 3.40 -1.56
N PHE A 298 -4.49 4.39 -1.34
CA PHE A 298 -4.68 5.54 -2.23
C PHE A 298 -3.69 6.66 -1.87
N PHE A 299 -2.42 6.38 -2.11
CA PHE A 299 -1.32 7.33 -1.94
C PHE A 299 -1.17 8.21 -3.19
N GLY A 300 -1.12 9.54 -3.03
CA GLY A 300 -0.78 10.46 -4.13
C GLY A 300 -1.95 11.01 -4.94
N GLY A 301 -3.18 10.76 -4.49
CA GLY A 301 -4.38 11.38 -5.04
C GLY A 301 -5.57 10.47 -4.87
N ALA A 302 -6.40 10.74 -3.86
CA ALA A 302 -7.63 10.01 -3.60
C ALA A 302 -8.66 10.08 -4.75
N ASP A 303 -8.33 10.81 -5.81
CA ASP A 303 -9.01 10.88 -7.09
C ASP A 303 -8.93 9.54 -7.89
N GLY A 304 -7.83 8.79 -7.74
CA GLY A 304 -7.58 7.57 -8.50
C GLY A 304 -7.45 7.79 -10.01
N LYS A 305 -7.44 6.70 -10.80
CA LYS A 305 -7.45 6.76 -12.27
C LYS A 305 -8.87 7.01 -12.79
N HIS A 306 -9.02 7.84 -13.81
CA HIS A 306 -10.30 8.09 -14.48
C HIS A 306 -10.30 7.57 -15.91
N GLU A 307 -11.48 7.21 -16.38
CA GLU A 307 -11.76 7.11 -17.81
C GLU A 307 -11.82 8.52 -18.42
N HIS A 308 -11.50 8.62 -19.70
CA HIS A 308 -11.42 9.89 -20.39
C HIS A 308 -11.96 9.78 -21.82
N ASP A 309 -12.64 10.84 -22.24
CA ASP A 309 -13.05 11.05 -23.62
C ASP A 309 -12.16 12.08 -24.31
N PRO A 310 -11.81 11.90 -25.60
CA PRO A 310 -11.10 12.92 -26.35
C PRO A 310 -11.95 14.19 -26.45
N VAL A 311 -11.32 15.35 -26.30
CA VAL A 311 -11.99 16.65 -26.39
C VAL A 311 -11.13 17.67 -27.12
N GLU A 312 -11.77 18.51 -27.92
CA GLU A 312 -11.20 19.71 -28.51
C GLU A 312 -11.99 20.93 -28.04
N ILE A 313 -11.31 21.85 -27.36
CA ILE A 313 -11.90 23.09 -26.85
C ILE A 313 -11.17 24.29 -27.44
N THR A 314 -11.92 25.31 -27.84
CA THR A 314 -11.37 26.61 -28.20
C THR A 314 -12.16 27.67 -27.47
N GLY A 315 -11.47 28.49 -26.68
CA GLY A 315 -12.13 29.41 -25.77
C GLY A 315 -11.20 30.45 -25.19
N LYS A 316 -11.70 31.27 -24.25
CA LYS A 316 -10.91 32.30 -23.57
C LYS A 316 -10.55 31.87 -22.15
N ILE A 317 -9.32 32.16 -21.74
CA ILE A 317 -8.88 32.00 -20.35
C ILE A 317 -9.65 33.00 -19.48
N THR A 318 -10.57 32.53 -18.64
CA THR A 318 -11.32 33.38 -17.72
C THR A 318 -10.69 33.45 -16.33
N ARG A 319 -9.92 32.42 -15.95
CA ARG A 319 -9.19 32.36 -14.68
C ARG A 319 -7.92 31.53 -14.79
N ILE A 320 -6.92 31.90 -14.00
CA ILE A 320 -5.64 31.20 -13.87
C ILE A 320 -5.43 30.90 -12.40
N TYR A 321 -5.08 29.66 -12.08
CA TYR A 321 -4.68 29.26 -10.74
C TYR A 321 -3.17 29.03 -10.71
N VAL A 322 -2.54 29.49 -9.63
CA VAL A 322 -1.12 29.34 -9.38
C VAL A 322 -0.89 28.55 -8.10
N THR A 323 0.18 27.75 -8.09
CA THR A 323 0.70 27.08 -6.90
C THR A 323 1.24 28.12 -5.89
N PRO A 324 1.47 27.71 -4.62
CA PRO A 324 2.13 28.59 -3.63
C PRO A 324 3.52 29.10 -4.08
N LYS A 325 4.19 28.36 -4.99
CA LYS A 325 5.48 28.75 -5.58
C LYS A 325 5.35 29.67 -6.80
N GLY A 326 4.13 30.10 -7.14
CA GLY A 326 3.85 31.02 -8.26
C GLY A 326 3.71 30.36 -9.64
N ASN A 327 3.98 29.05 -9.77
CA ASN A 327 3.79 28.35 -11.05
C ASN A 327 2.31 28.18 -11.38
N VAL A 328 1.93 28.32 -12.65
CA VAL A 328 0.56 28.00 -13.12
C VAL A 328 0.28 26.52 -12.86
N SER A 329 -0.85 26.23 -12.21
CA SER A 329 -1.29 24.86 -11.94
C SER A 329 -2.50 24.45 -12.77
N SER A 330 -3.31 25.41 -13.18
CA SER A 330 -4.54 25.15 -13.95
C SER A 330 -5.19 26.42 -14.48
N LEU A 331 -6.11 26.25 -15.43
CA LEU A 331 -6.85 27.32 -16.09
C LEU A 331 -8.36 27.05 -16.05
N ILE A 332 -9.15 28.11 -16.13
CA ILE A 332 -10.58 28.03 -16.49
C ILE A 332 -10.77 28.62 -17.87
N ILE A 333 -11.39 27.86 -18.78
CA ILE A 333 -11.72 28.29 -20.13
C ILE A 333 -13.24 28.47 -20.24
N ASP A 334 -13.67 29.65 -20.70
CA ASP A 334 -15.07 30.08 -20.87
C ASP A 334 -15.99 29.95 -19.64
N SER A 335 -15.43 29.63 -18.48
CA SER A 335 -16.16 29.31 -17.24
C SER A 335 -16.78 27.91 -17.18
N ASP A 336 -16.47 27.05 -18.14
CA ASP A 336 -17.04 25.70 -18.26
C ASP A 336 -15.97 24.59 -18.16
N TYR A 337 -14.73 24.88 -18.58
CA TYR A 337 -13.66 23.89 -18.57
C TYR A 337 -12.60 24.21 -17.53
N TYR A 338 -12.25 23.22 -16.72
CA TYR A 338 -11.08 23.24 -15.84
C TYR A 338 -9.95 22.47 -16.52
N VAL A 339 -8.85 23.14 -16.82
CA VAL A 339 -7.71 22.52 -17.51
C VAL A 339 -6.57 22.35 -16.52
N GLU A 340 -6.18 21.10 -16.27
CA GLU A 340 -5.00 20.77 -15.46
C GLU A 340 -3.72 21.13 -16.25
N ILE A 341 -2.78 21.86 -15.65
CA ILE A 341 -1.52 22.24 -16.32
C ILE A 341 -0.37 21.57 -15.57
N ASP A 342 0.37 20.71 -16.26
CA ASP A 342 1.55 20.08 -15.68
C ASP A 342 2.72 21.06 -15.53
N ALA A 343 3.76 20.64 -14.80
CA ALA A 343 4.90 21.50 -14.50
C ALA A 343 5.69 21.91 -15.77
N MET A 344 5.77 21.05 -16.79
CA MET A 344 6.50 21.33 -18.02
C MET A 344 5.74 22.32 -18.90
N MET A 345 4.42 22.13 -19.04
CA MET A 345 3.52 23.09 -19.68
C MET A 345 3.60 24.45 -18.99
N ALA A 346 3.52 24.47 -17.66
CA ALA A 346 3.61 25.69 -16.88
C ALA A 346 4.93 26.41 -17.15
N GLN A 347 6.06 25.69 -17.21
CA GLN A 347 7.36 26.29 -17.50
C GLN A 347 7.46 26.87 -18.91
N GLN A 348 6.94 26.18 -19.93
CA GLN A 348 7.09 26.60 -21.33
C GLN A 348 6.10 27.70 -21.74
N LEU A 349 4.88 27.68 -21.20
CA LEU A 349 3.79 28.56 -21.62
C LEU A 349 3.38 29.61 -20.58
N ALA A 350 4.03 29.68 -19.40
CA ALA A 350 3.67 30.60 -18.32
C ALA A 350 3.37 32.03 -18.79
N LEU A 351 4.25 32.62 -19.63
CA LEU A 351 4.12 34.00 -20.09
C LEU A 351 2.92 34.23 -21.02
N HIS A 352 2.40 33.16 -21.63
CA HIS A 352 1.27 33.19 -22.55
C HIS A 352 -0.07 33.02 -21.83
N PHE A 353 -0.09 32.39 -20.65
CA PHE A 353 -1.30 32.27 -19.85
C PHE A 353 -1.72 33.63 -19.28
N GLN A 354 -2.63 34.32 -19.97
CA GLN A 354 -3.18 35.59 -19.53
C GLN A 354 -4.70 35.57 -19.66
N LYS A 355 -5.38 36.18 -18.68
CA LYS A 355 -6.84 36.30 -18.70
C LYS A 355 -7.31 37.04 -19.97
N GLY A 356 -8.33 36.51 -20.62
CA GLY A 356 -8.91 37.03 -21.86
C GLY A 356 -8.26 36.49 -23.14
N LYS A 357 -7.09 35.85 -23.05
CA LYS A 357 -6.44 35.23 -24.21
C LYS A 357 -7.23 34.05 -24.73
N GLN A 358 -7.29 33.94 -26.05
CA GLN A 358 -7.84 32.78 -26.73
C GLN A 358 -6.83 31.62 -26.69
N ILE A 359 -7.32 30.44 -26.41
CA ILE A 359 -6.55 29.21 -26.35
C ILE A 359 -7.34 28.09 -27.02
N SER A 360 -6.62 27.22 -27.73
CA SER A 360 -7.16 25.98 -28.27
C SER A 360 -6.47 24.81 -27.59
N ILE A 361 -7.23 23.79 -27.21
CA ILE A 361 -6.76 22.66 -26.42
C ILE A 361 -7.33 21.40 -27.03
N GLN A 362 -6.44 20.45 -27.31
CA GLN A 362 -6.79 19.08 -27.59
C GLN A 362 -6.32 18.24 -26.41
N GLY A 363 -7.18 17.37 -25.90
CA GLY A 363 -6.81 16.54 -24.77
C GLY A 363 -7.90 15.56 -24.40
N LYS A 364 -7.93 15.24 -23.11
CA LYS A 364 -8.78 14.20 -22.54
C LYS A 364 -9.66 14.81 -21.47
N GLN A 365 -10.96 14.86 -21.72
CA GLN A 365 -11.94 15.20 -20.70
C GLN A 365 -12.12 13.99 -19.79
N ARG A 366 -11.98 14.21 -18.48
CA ARG A 366 -12.27 13.21 -17.46
C ARG A 366 -13.76 12.90 -17.41
N ILE A 367 -14.09 11.61 -17.33
CA ILE A 367 -15.43 11.13 -17.02
C ILE A 367 -15.58 11.12 -15.50
N LYS A 368 -16.62 11.82 -15.02
CA LYS A 368 -16.95 11.88 -13.59
C LYS A 368 -17.41 10.50 -13.11
N LYS A 369 -16.77 9.97 -12.05
CA LYS A 369 -17.21 8.71 -11.43
C LYS A 369 -18.48 8.93 -10.62
N GLU A 370 -19.24 7.85 -10.47
CA GLU A 370 -20.36 7.82 -9.54
C GLU A 370 -19.90 8.17 -8.11
N GLY A 371 -20.72 8.93 -7.39
CA GLY A 371 -20.45 9.36 -6.01
C GLY A 371 -19.43 10.50 -5.85
N GLU A 372 -18.76 10.95 -6.93
CA GLU A 372 -17.89 12.12 -6.86
C GLU A 372 -18.67 13.43 -6.64
N ILE A 373 -18.11 14.31 -5.81
CA ILE A 373 -18.64 15.66 -5.63
C ILE A 373 -17.65 16.68 -6.16
N TYR A 374 -18.12 17.46 -7.13
CA TYR A 374 -17.37 18.58 -7.67
C TYR A 374 -17.85 19.85 -7.00
N GLN A 375 -16.93 20.69 -6.53
CA GLN A 375 -17.24 21.99 -5.94
C GLN A 375 -17.95 22.90 -6.95
N LYS A 376 -17.68 22.71 -8.24
CA LYS A 376 -18.31 23.40 -9.37
C LYS A 376 -18.50 22.45 -10.55
N SER A 377 -19.44 22.75 -11.42
CA SER A 377 -19.82 21.91 -12.58
C SER A 377 -18.88 22.03 -13.78
N TYR A 378 -17.56 22.07 -13.57
CA TYR A 378 -16.61 22.15 -14.68
C TYR A 378 -16.39 20.79 -15.34
N HIS A 379 -16.11 20.82 -16.64
CA HIS A 379 -15.49 19.72 -17.36
C HIS A 379 -13.98 19.74 -17.09
N ILE A 380 -13.47 18.70 -16.42
CA ILE A 380 -12.04 18.57 -16.10
C ILE A 380 -11.32 18.00 -17.33
N VAL A 381 -10.31 18.71 -17.81
CA VAL A 381 -9.56 18.36 -19.02
C VAL A 381 -8.07 18.25 -18.69
N VAL A 382 -7.48 17.12 -19.07
CA VAL A 382 -6.04 16.92 -19.11
C VAL A 382 -5.57 17.23 -20.54
N PRO A 383 -4.83 18.32 -20.75
CA PRO A 383 -4.41 18.73 -22.08
C PRO A 383 -3.30 17.82 -22.61
N GLU A 384 -3.40 17.45 -23.89
CA GLU A 384 -2.32 16.78 -24.62
C GLU A 384 -1.62 17.76 -25.56
N ARG A 385 -2.36 18.76 -26.05
CA ARG A 385 -1.84 19.84 -26.89
C ARG A 385 -2.55 21.15 -26.55
N LEU A 386 -1.78 22.22 -26.45
CA LEU A 386 -2.24 23.57 -26.13
C LEU A 386 -1.69 24.55 -27.18
N THR A 387 -2.55 25.35 -27.79
CA THR A 387 -2.14 26.42 -28.71
C THR A 387 -2.63 27.77 -28.19
N ILE A 388 -1.69 28.68 -27.94
CA ILE A 388 -1.96 30.05 -27.48
C ILE A 388 -1.01 31.03 -28.18
N ASP A 389 -1.56 32.14 -28.69
CA ASP A 389 -0.79 33.15 -29.46
C ASP A 389 0.06 32.54 -30.60
N GLY A 390 -0.46 31.53 -31.30
CA GLY A 390 0.24 30.83 -32.38
C GLY A 390 1.36 29.88 -31.92
N LYS A 391 1.69 29.84 -30.62
CA LYS A 391 2.62 28.87 -30.05
C LYS A 391 1.87 27.62 -29.63
N THR A 392 2.40 26.47 -30.04
CA THR A 392 1.84 25.17 -29.70
C THR A 392 2.78 24.43 -28.77
N PHE A 393 2.25 23.98 -27.64
CA PHE A 393 2.84 22.96 -26.79
C PHE A 393 2.16 21.63 -27.06
N SER A 394 2.94 20.56 -27.13
CA SER A 394 2.45 19.19 -27.10
C SER A 394 3.06 18.51 -25.89
N ALA A 395 2.21 17.95 -25.02
CA ALA A 395 2.66 17.07 -23.95
C ALA A 395 3.45 15.94 -24.60
N TYR A 396 4.67 15.71 -24.12
CA TYR A 396 5.46 14.57 -24.55
C TYR A 396 4.82 13.31 -23.97
N ASN A 397 4.26 12.47 -24.83
CA ASN A 397 3.91 11.09 -24.46
C ASN A 397 5.16 10.23 -24.74
N PRO A 398 5.88 9.74 -23.71
CA PRO A 398 6.99 8.80 -23.90
C PRO A 398 6.55 7.50 -24.58
#